data_AF-A0A369JF55-F1
#
_entry.id   AF-A0A369JF55-F1
#
_cell.length_a   1.000
_cell.length_b   1.000
_cell.length_c   1.000
_cell.angle_alpha   90.00
_cell.angle_beta   90.00
_cell.angle_gamma   90.00
#
_symmetry.space_group_name_H-M   'P 1'
#
loop_
_entity.id
_entity.type
_entity.pdbx_description
1 polymer ?
#
loop_
_entity_poly.entity_id
_entity_poly.type
_entity_poly.pdbx_seq_one_letter_code
_entity_poly.pdbx_strand_id
1 'polypeptide(L)'
;MDPQDASCSAEFIDIFCLATYVTQWLYHHLREWLLLFIRNSSHRLSSMTLSEIIYQIFERPSEWPVNAYFAAQTLLTTHPHIIHLVAFSIFFGPIAALLPFLLLHELVISVVFHLSFMMHGFLPGTTDSRYRLIRATLQDIRESLFHSVDAAGATYNTLTTKYWPLVAMRLCAFAVGGLALYRIWSEKNGGLS
;
A
#
# COMPACT_ATOMS: atom_id res chain seq x y z
N MET A 1 25.26 0.45 41.85
CA MET A 1 24.52 -0.06 40.68
C MET A 1 23.20 -0.55 41.22
N ASP A 2 22.15 0.24 41.03
CA ASP A 2 20.84 -0.08 41.57
C ASP A 2 20.21 -1.23 40.76
N PRO A 3 19.62 -2.24 41.41
CA PRO A 3 18.98 -3.37 40.75
C PRO A 3 17.76 -2.97 39.88
N GLN A 4 17.28 -1.73 39.99
CA GLN A 4 16.22 -1.18 39.13
C GLN A 4 16.69 -0.83 37.70
N ASP A 5 17.98 -0.56 37.47
CA ASP A 5 18.48 -0.25 36.12
C ASP A 5 18.56 -1.48 35.21
N ALA A 6 18.68 -2.68 35.80
CA ALA A 6 18.77 -3.94 35.06
C ALA A 6 17.42 -4.39 34.49
N SER A 7 16.31 -4.23 35.22
CA SER A 7 14.99 -4.65 34.76
C SER A 7 14.46 -3.79 33.60
N CYS A 8 14.77 -2.49 33.61
CA CYS A 8 14.40 -1.57 32.53
C CYS A 8 15.08 -1.94 31.20
N SER A 9 16.29 -2.51 31.25
CA SER A 9 17.02 -2.97 30.05
C SER A 9 16.39 -4.19 29.40
N ALA A 10 15.81 -5.11 30.18
CA ALA A 10 15.25 -6.36 29.65
C ALA A 10 13.94 -6.12 28.89
N GLU A 11 13.03 -5.31 29.45
CA GLU A 11 11.78 -4.93 28.77
C GLU A 11 12.05 -4.10 27.50
N PHE A 12 13.11 -3.28 27.51
CA PHE A 12 13.51 -2.50 26.33
C PHE A 12 14.07 -3.39 25.21
N ILE A 13 14.82 -4.44 25.57
CA ILE A 13 15.31 -5.43 24.61
C ILE A 13 14.13 -6.18 23.97
N ASP A 14 13.11 -6.57 24.73
CA ASP A 14 11.94 -7.28 24.19
C ASP A 14 11.10 -6.42 23.26
N ILE A 15 10.85 -5.15 23.61
CA ILE A 15 10.13 -4.20 22.74
C ILE A 15 10.93 -3.90 21.48
N PHE A 16 12.25 -3.75 21.60
CA PHE A 16 13.15 -3.52 20.46
C PHE A 16 13.20 -4.74 19.53
N CYS A 17 13.29 -5.96 20.09
CA CYS A 17 13.22 -7.21 19.34
C CYS A 17 11.86 -7.38 18.66
N LEU A 18 10.76 -7.01 19.32
CA LEU A 18 9.42 -7.07 18.72
C LEU A 18 9.26 -6.05 17.59
N ALA A 19 9.70 -4.81 17.81
CA ALA A 19 9.63 -3.76 16.79
C ALA A 19 10.50 -4.11 15.58
N THR A 20 11.74 -4.55 15.79
CA THR A 20 12.61 -5.00 14.68
C THR A 20 12.02 -6.21 13.98
N TYR A 21 11.49 -7.21 14.71
CA TYR A 21 10.82 -8.37 14.11
C TYR A 21 9.60 -7.96 13.27
N VAL A 22 8.73 -7.09 13.78
CA VAL A 22 7.53 -6.62 13.07
C VAL A 22 7.92 -5.79 11.86
N THR A 23 8.91 -4.89 11.99
CA THR A 23 9.38 -4.05 10.87
C THR A 23 10.05 -4.89 9.79
N GLN A 24 10.83 -5.90 10.18
CA GLN A 24 11.50 -6.82 9.28
C GLN A 24 10.50 -7.77 8.62
N TRP A 25 9.47 -8.22 9.34
CA TRP A 25 8.35 -9.00 8.81
C TRP A 25 7.54 -8.19 7.80
N LEU A 26 7.17 -6.93 8.13
CA LEU A 26 6.48 -6.00 7.24
C LEU A 26 7.31 -5.67 6.02
N TYR A 27 8.59 -5.33 6.20
CA TYR A 27 9.50 -5.06 5.09
C TYR A 27 9.66 -6.28 4.19
N HIS A 28 9.84 -7.47 4.77
CA HIS A 28 9.94 -8.70 3.99
C HIS A 28 8.63 -8.98 3.23
N HIS A 29 7.46 -8.81 3.87
CA HIS A 29 6.18 -9.03 3.20
C HIS A 29 5.88 -7.97 2.15
N LEU A 30 6.14 -6.70 2.40
CA LEU A 30 6.00 -5.63 1.40
C LEU A 30 6.99 -5.81 0.27
N ARG A 31 8.25 -6.15 0.56
CA ARG A 31 9.27 -6.40 -0.46
C ARG A 31 8.92 -7.62 -1.30
N GLU A 32 8.55 -8.74 -0.68
CA GLU A 32 8.09 -9.93 -1.41
C GLU A 32 6.82 -9.62 -2.21
N TRP A 33 5.87 -8.89 -1.64
CA TRP A 33 4.65 -8.51 -2.35
C TRP A 33 4.94 -7.58 -3.52
N LEU A 34 5.84 -6.61 -3.35
CA LEU A 34 6.22 -5.62 -4.37
C LEU A 34 7.15 -6.24 -5.42
N LEU A 35 8.01 -7.19 -5.06
CA LEU A 35 8.81 -7.99 -5.98
C LEU A 35 7.95 -9.02 -6.72
N LEU A 36 6.97 -9.66 -6.08
CA LEU A 36 5.98 -10.51 -6.74
C LEU A 36 5.11 -9.67 -7.68
N PHE A 37 4.73 -8.47 -7.26
CA PHE A 37 4.01 -7.51 -8.10
C PHE A 37 4.84 -7.12 -9.33
N ILE A 38 6.10 -6.70 -9.15
CA ILE A 38 7.00 -6.33 -10.24
C ILE A 38 7.34 -7.53 -11.13
N ARG A 39 7.64 -8.70 -10.56
CA ARG A 39 8.00 -9.93 -11.28
C ARG A 39 6.82 -10.51 -12.04
N ASN A 40 5.64 -10.59 -11.42
CA ASN A 40 4.41 -11.03 -12.11
C ASN A 40 3.93 -9.99 -13.12
N SER A 41 4.18 -8.70 -12.90
CA SER A 41 3.92 -7.69 -13.93
C SER A 41 4.91 -7.87 -15.09
N SER A 42 6.20 -7.98 -14.83
CA SER A 42 7.25 -8.07 -15.86
C SER A 42 7.21 -9.35 -16.69
N HIS A 43 6.82 -10.49 -16.11
CA HIS A 43 6.84 -11.79 -16.82
C HIS A 43 5.50 -12.17 -17.46
N ARG A 44 4.41 -11.47 -17.10
CA ARG A 44 3.03 -11.77 -17.53
C ARG A 44 2.38 -10.63 -18.34
N LEU A 45 3.01 -9.45 -18.46
CA LEU A 45 2.64 -8.41 -19.44
C LEU A 45 3.08 -8.74 -20.87
N SER A 46 3.71 -9.89 -21.14
CA SER A 46 4.25 -10.22 -22.46
C SER A 46 3.25 -10.85 -23.45
N SER A 47 1.98 -11.08 -23.09
CA SER A 47 1.03 -11.76 -23.98
C SER A 47 -0.25 -10.99 -24.29
N MET A 48 -0.50 -9.85 -23.66
CA MET A 48 -1.61 -8.99 -24.04
C MET A 48 -1.33 -7.55 -23.62
N THR A 49 -0.98 -6.71 -24.59
CA THR A 49 -0.76 -5.29 -24.37
C THR A 49 -2.10 -4.60 -24.11
N LEU A 50 -2.14 -3.57 -23.27
CA LEU A 50 -3.36 -2.80 -22.99
C LEU A 50 -3.99 -2.24 -24.29
N SER A 51 -3.16 -1.98 -25.31
CA SER A 51 -3.59 -1.64 -26.67
C SER A 51 -4.39 -2.74 -27.36
N GLU A 52 -4.04 -4.02 -27.22
CA GLU A 52 -4.79 -5.14 -27.81
C GLU A 52 -6.16 -5.30 -27.14
N ILE A 53 -6.23 -5.10 -25.82
CA ILE A 53 -7.50 -5.14 -25.09
C ILE A 53 -8.42 -4.01 -25.57
N ILE A 54 -7.90 -2.78 -25.68
CA ILE A 54 -8.66 -1.65 -26.22
C ILE A 54 -9.11 -1.95 -27.65
N TYR A 55 -8.21 -2.46 -28.49
CA TYR A 55 -8.54 -2.81 -29.86
C TYR A 55 -9.68 -3.84 -29.95
N GLN A 56 -9.63 -4.92 -29.17
CA GLN A 56 -10.69 -5.94 -29.12
C GLN A 56 -12.05 -5.39 -28.67
N ILE A 57 -12.06 -4.43 -27.74
CA ILE A 57 -13.30 -3.78 -27.30
C ILE A 57 -13.95 -3.01 -28.45
N PHE A 58 -13.14 -2.33 -29.27
CA PHE A 58 -13.62 -1.46 -30.34
C PHE A 58 -13.63 -2.09 -31.75
N GLU A 59 -13.16 -3.33 -31.89
CA GLU A 59 -13.12 -4.05 -33.18
C GLU A 59 -14.52 -4.13 -33.82
N ARG A 60 -15.56 -4.30 -33.01
CA ARG A 60 -16.97 -4.33 -33.44
C ARG A 60 -17.82 -3.37 -32.61
N PRO A 61 -18.12 -2.17 -33.15
CA PRO A 61 -18.86 -1.15 -32.41
C PRO A 61 -20.27 -1.57 -31.96
N SER A 62 -20.90 -2.57 -32.59
CA SER A 62 -22.20 -3.09 -32.16
C SER A 62 -22.10 -4.07 -30.98
N GLU A 63 -20.94 -4.69 -30.78
CA GLU A 63 -20.70 -5.75 -29.78
C GLU A 63 -19.82 -5.26 -28.62
N TRP A 64 -19.47 -3.97 -28.59
CA TRP A 64 -18.56 -3.39 -27.61
C TRP A 64 -18.91 -3.70 -26.13
N PRO A 65 -20.19 -3.77 -25.68
CA PRO A 65 -20.47 -4.07 -24.27
C PRO A 65 -20.11 -5.51 -23.92
N VAL A 66 -20.34 -6.44 -24.85
CA VAL A 66 -20.03 -7.85 -24.69
C VAL A 66 -18.51 -8.05 -24.71
N ASN A 67 -17.81 -7.40 -25.63
CA ASN A 67 -16.35 -7.46 -25.69
C ASN A 67 -15.70 -6.81 -24.46
N ALA A 68 -16.23 -5.68 -23.99
CA ALA A 68 -15.80 -5.04 -22.75
C ALA A 68 -16.01 -5.95 -21.52
N TYR A 69 -17.11 -6.67 -21.46
CA TYR A 69 -17.36 -7.66 -20.39
C TYR A 69 -16.32 -8.79 -20.41
N PHE A 70 -16.07 -9.41 -21.57
CA PHE A 70 -15.07 -10.48 -21.69
C PHE A 70 -13.64 -9.99 -21.42
N ALA A 71 -13.30 -8.79 -21.88
CA ALA A 71 -12.02 -8.14 -21.58
C ALA A 71 -11.87 -7.90 -20.07
N ALA A 72 -12.90 -7.36 -19.42
CA ALA A 72 -12.89 -7.13 -17.97
C ALA A 72 -12.76 -8.44 -17.18
N GLN A 73 -13.45 -9.51 -17.59
CA GLN A 73 -13.34 -10.83 -16.97
C GLN A 73 -11.95 -11.44 -17.15
N THR A 74 -11.37 -11.31 -18.35
CA THR A 74 -9.99 -11.75 -18.64
C THR A 74 -8.98 -10.99 -17.78
N LEU A 75 -9.13 -9.67 -17.66
CA LEU A 75 -8.28 -8.84 -16.80
C LEU A 75 -8.42 -9.21 -15.32
N LEU A 76 -9.65 -9.41 -14.85
CA LEU A 76 -9.94 -9.78 -13.46
C LEU A 76 -9.33 -11.14 -13.08
N THR A 77 -9.31 -12.09 -14.01
CA THR A 77 -8.76 -13.44 -13.79
C THR A 77 -7.25 -13.49 -13.98
N THR A 78 -6.70 -12.73 -14.92
CA THR A 78 -5.27 -12.76 -15.23
C THR A 78 -4.45 -11.89 -14.26
N HIS A 79 -5.03 -10.77 -13.83
CA HIS A 79 -4.35 -9.75 -13.02
C HIS A 79 -5.22 -9.26 -11.83
N PRO A 80 -5.72 -10.15 -10.96
CA PRO A 80 -6.63 -9.77 -9.88
C PRO A 80 -6.03 -8.73 -8.92
N HIS A 81 -4.73 -8.80 -8.66
CA HIS A 81 -4.04 -7.83 -7.79
C HIS A 81 -4.01 -6.41 -8.36
N ILE A 82 -3.71 -6.24 -9.65
CA ILE A 82 -3.67 -4.92 -10.30
C ILE A 82 -5.08 -4.34 -10.32
N ILE A 83 -6.08 -5.14 -10.71
CA ILE A 83 -7.48 -4.71 -10.72
C ILE A 83 -7.95 -4.32 -9.31
N HIS A 84 -7.60 -5.09 -8.29
CA HIS A 84 -7.91 -4.75 -6.91
C HIS A 84 -7.29 -3.41 -6.49
N LEU A 85 -6.02 -3.16 -6.79
CA LEU A 85 -5.35 -1.89 -6.45
C LEU A 85 -5.95 -0.69 -7.18
N VAL A 86 -6.26 -0.82 -8.47
CA VAL A 86 -6.89 0.24 -9.26
C VAL A 86 -8.29 0.52 -8.73
N ALA A 87 -9.09 -0.52 -8.51
CA ALA A 87 -10.43 -0.42 -7.96
C ALA A 87 -10.43 0.22 -6.56
N PHE A 88 -9.50 -0.20 -5.70
CA PHE A 88 -9.31 0.36 -4.36
C PHE A 88 -8.92 1.84 -4.43
N SER A 89 -8.00 2.21 -5.33
CA SER A 89 -7.59 3.60 -5.55
C SER A 89 -8.73 4.48 -6.06
N ILE A 90 -9.57 3.95 -6.95
CA ILE A 90 -10.76 4.66 -7.43
C ILE A 90 -11.77 4.81 -6.30
N PHE A 91 -11.98 3.79 -5.47
CA PHE A 91 -12.99 3.83 -4.41
C PHE A 91 -12.61 4.73 -3.22
N PHE A 92 -11.38 4.59 -2.72
CA PHE A 92 -10.86 5.36 -1.58
C PHE A 92 -10.25 6.71 -2.00
N GLY A 93 -9.92 6.89 -3.28
CA GLY A 93 -9.35 8.11 -3.80
C GLY A 93 -7.96 8.38 -3.22
N PRO A 94 -7.62 9.65 -2.89
CA PRO A 94 -6.33 10.04 -2.32
C PRO A 94 -5.95 9.30 -1.02
N ILE A 95 -6.95 8.83 -0.26
CA ILE A 95 -6.72 8.09 0.98
C ILE A 95 -5.99 6.77 0.72
N ALA A 96 -6.17 6.16 -0.46
CA ALA A 96 -5.46 4.93 -0.84
C ALA A 96 -3.93 5.12 -0.86
N ALA A 97 -3.46 6.34 -1.16
CA ALA A 97 -2.04 6.66 -1.16
C ALA A 97 -1.49 6.93 0.25
N LEU A 98 -2.35 7.26 1.22
CA LEU A 98 -1.93 7.56 2.59
C LEU A 98 -1.22 6.36 3.23
N LEU A 99 -1.75 5.15 3.02
CA LEU A 99 -1.20 3.94 3.61
C LEU A 99 0.25 3.67 3.20
N PRO A 100 0.62 3.63 1.90
CA PRO A 100 2.02 3.46 1.50
C PRO A 100 2.90 4.63 1.94
N PHE A 101 2.39 5.87 1.96
CA PHE A 101 3.17 7.01 2.47
C PHE A 101 3.45 6.92 3.97
N LEU A 102 2.51 6.45 4.78
CA LEU A 102 2.72 6.24 6.21
C LEU A 102 3.74 5.13 6.48
N LEU A 103 3.67 4.04 5.72
CA LEU A 103 4.65 2.97 5.79
C LEU A 103 6.04 3.47 5.37
N LEU A 104 6.13 4.27 4.31
CA LEU A 104 7.38 4.87 3.86
C LEU A 104 7.95 5.84 4.91
N HIS A 105 7.09 6.63 5.57
CA HIS A 105 7.49 7.55 6.63
C HIS A 105 8.09 6.82 7.84
N GLU A 106 7.42 5.78 8.33
CA GLU A 106 7.94 4.96 9.43
C GLU A 106 9.22 4.19 9.02
N LEU A 107 9.33 3.76 7.76
CA LEU A 107 10.56 3.18 7.22
C LEU A 107 11.72 4.20 7.23
N VAL A 108 11.46 5.45 6.84
CA VAL A 108 12.45 6.54 6.86
C VAL A 108 12.90 6.81 8.29
N ILE A 109 11.97 6.90 9.26
CA ILE A 109 12.32 7.04 10.68
C ILE A 109 13.26 5.91 11.11
N SER A 110 12.91 4.66 10.76
CA SER A 110 13.71 3.48 11.12
C SER A 110 15.11 3.54 10.49
N VAL A 111 15.23 3.89 9.21
CA VAL A 111 16.53 4.00 8.52
C VAL A 111 17.38 5.11 9.16
N VAL A 112 16.81 6.30 9.38
CA VAL A 112 17.53 7.43 10.01
C VAL A 112 17.99 7.06 11.42
N PHE A 113 17.16 6.36 12.18
CA PHE A 113 17.50 5.87 13.51
C PHE A 113 18.66 4.87 13.48
N HIS A 114 18.66 3.89 12.56
CA HIS A 114 19.77 2.95 12.40
C HIS A 114 21.07 3.63 11.95
N LEU A 115 20.97 4.58 11.01
CA LEU A 115 22.11 5.38 10.57
C LEU A 115 22.70 6.22 11.73
N SER A 116 21.86 6.72 12.63
CA SER A 116 22.32 7.47 13.81
C SER A 116 23.21 6.63 14.73
N PHE A 117 23.00 5.31 14.79
CA PHE A 117 23.89 4.40 15.51
C PHE A 117 25.18 4.16 14.75
N MET A 118 25.14 3.95 13.43
CA MET A 118 26.37 3.73 12.65
C MET A 118 27.32 4.93 12.74
N MET A 119 26.79 6.13 12.93
CA MET A 119 27.55 7.36 13.13
C MET A 119 28.07 7.55 14.58
N HIS A 120 28.26 6.45 15.34
CA HIS A 120 28.73 6.33 16.74
C HIS A 120 29.36 7.62 17.34
N GLY A 121 28.52 8.57 17.79
CA GLY A 121 28.98 9.71 18.59
C GLY A 121 28.34 11.07 18.31
N PHE A 122 27.60 11.26 17.22
CA PHE A 122 27.08 12.60 16.88
C PHE A 122 25.89 13.08 17.73
N LEU A 123 25.06 12.17 18.22
CA LEU A 123 23.88 12.51 19.02
C LEU A 123 24.08 12.07 20.47
N PRO A 124 24.24 13.00 21.43
CA PRO A 124 24.27 12.65 22.85
C PRO A 124 22.87 12.19 23.33
N GLY A 125 22.83 11.45 24.43
CA GLY A 125 21.59 10.98 25.05
C GLY A 125 21.30 9.49 24.90
N THR A 126 20.22 9.04 25.54
CA THR A 126 19.75 7.65 25.56
C THR A 126 19.13 7.25 24.22
N THR A 127 19.02 5.95 23.98
CA THR A 127 18.39 5.40 22.77
C THR A 127 16.97 5.94 22.56
N ASP A 128 16.16 5.96 23.63
CA ASP A 128 14.80 6.48 23.60
C ASP A 128 14.76 7.99 23.29
N SER A 129 15.65 8.80 23.88
CA SER A 129 15.68 10.24 23.59
C SER A 129 16.05 10.53 22.13
N ARG A 130 16.97 9.74 21.53
CA ARG A 130 17.34 9.87 20.12
C ARG A 130 16.19 9.50 19.19
N TYR A 131 15.49 8.40 19.47
CA TYR A 131 14.33 7.99 18.69
C TYR A 131 13.22 9.05 18.75
N ARG A 132 12.90 9.56 19.95
CA ARG A 132 11.90 10.64 20.13
C ARG A 132 12.29 11.90 19.39
N LEU A 133 13.57 12.29 19.41
CA LEU A 133 14.06 13.46 18.69
C LEU A 133 13.86 13.30 17.17
N ILE A 134 14.32 12.18 16.60
CA ILE A 134 14.17 11.88 15.16
C ILE A 134 12.69 11.87 14.77
N ARG A 135 11.85 11.23 15.60
CA ARG A 135 10.41 11.16 15.36
C ARG A 135 9.76 12.55 15.41
N ALA A 136 10.12 13.38 16.39
CA ALA A 136 9.63 14.74 16.50
C ALA A 136 10.07 15.59 15.30
N THR A 137 11.32 15.48 14.84
CA THR A 137 11.79 16.21 13.64
C THR A 137 11.05 15.80 12.37
N LEU A 138 10.66 14.52 12.25
CA LEU A 138 9.91 14.02 11.10
C LEU A 138 8.39 14.14 11.27
N GLN A 139 7.91 14.60 12.42
CA GLN A 139 6.49 14.76 12.70
C GLN A 139 5.85 15.84 11.82
N ASP A 140 6.54 16.97 11.61
CA ASP A 140 6.05 18.06 10.76
C ASP A 140 5.81 17.59 9.31
N ILE A 141 6.70 16.75 8.78
CA ILE A 141 6.55 16.15 7.45
C ILE A 141 5.31 15.25 7.41
N ARG A 142 5.12 14.44 8.46
CA ARG A 142 3.96 13.55 8.59
C ARG A 142 2.66 14.34 8.61
N GLU A 143 2.60 15.40 9.42
CA GLU A 143 1.43 16.26 9.55
C GLU A 143 1.12 16.99 8.25
N SER A 144 2.15 17.51 7.57
CA SER A 144 2.01 18.11 6.23
C SER A 144 1.43 17.13 5.21
N LEU A 145 1.93 15.89 5.18
CA LEU A 145 1.40 14.82 4.31
C LEU A 145 -0.07 14.51 4.65
N PHE A 146 -0.41 14.38 5.93
CA PHE A 146 -1.79 14.16 6.36
C PHE A 146 -2.71 15.31 5.93
N HIS A 147 -2.30 16.56 6.15
CA HIS A 147 -3.08 17.73 5.72
C HIS A 147 -3.27 17.77 4.21
N SER A 148 -2.23 17.44 3.43
CA SER A 148 -2.32 17.39 1.98
C SER A 148 -3.31 16.32 1.50
N VAL A 149 -3.22 15.10 2.06
CA VAL A 149 -4.12 14.00 1.71
C VAL A 149 -5.55 14.28 2.18
N ASP A 150 -5.74 14.91 3.34
CA ASP A 150 -7.05 15.29 3.85
C ASP A 150 -7.72 16.34 2.95
N ALA A 151 -6.98 17.37 2.55
CA ALA A 151 -7.46 18.38 1.59
C ALA A 151 -7.82 17.76 0.23
N ALA A 152 -6.98 16.85 -0.27
CA ALA A 152 -7.24 16.11 -1.50
C ALA A 152 -8.45 15.18 -1.35
N GLY A 153 -8.58 14.51 -0.22
CA GLY A 153 -9.69 13.62 0.14
C GLY A 153 -11.02 14.37 0.22
N ALA A 154 -11.04 15.53 0.87
CA ALA A 154 -12.21 16.42 0.93
C ALA A 154 -12.64 16.89 -0.46
N THR A 155 -11.67 17.27 -1.31
CA THR A 155 -11.92 17.67 -2.70
C THR A 155 -12.49 16.51 -3.51
N TYR A 156 -11.84 15.33 -3.44
CA TYR A 156 -12.28 14.11 -4.11
C TYR A 156 -13.69 13.71 -3.67
N ASN A 157 -13.97 13.74 -2.36
CA ASN A 157 -15.29 13.42 -1.83
C ASN A 157 -16.36 14.41 -2.33
N THR A 158 -16.08 15.71 -2.28
CA THR A 158 -16.97 16.76 -2.78
C THR A 158 -17.29 16.59 -4.26
N LEU A 159 -16.28 16.27 -5.09
CA LEU A 159 -16.50 16.03 -6.51
C LEU A 159 -17.35 14.78 -6.73
N THR A 160 -17.04 13.69 -6.04
CA THR A 160 -17.75 12.43 -6.24
C THR A 160 -19.19 12.48 -5.76
N THR A 161 -19.51 13.23 -4.71
CA THR A 161 -20.90 13.42 -4.26
C THR A 161 -21.68 14.41 -5.13
N LYS A 162 -21.00 15.40 -5.71
CA LYS A 162 -21.63 16.39 -6.60
C LYS A 162 -22.05 15.80 -7.95
N TYR A 163 -21.28 14.85 -8.49
CA TYR A 163 -21.53 14.29 -9.82
C TYR A 163 -21.92 12.82 -9.74
N TRP A 164 -23.18 12.51 -10.07
CA TRP A 164 -23.74 11.15 -10.03
C TRP A 164 -22.93 10.10 -10.79
N PRO A 165 -22.37 10.37 -11.99
CA PRO A 165 -21.52 9.40 -12.69
C PRO A 165 -20.28 8.98 -11.91
N LEU A 166 -19.71 9.87 -11.10
CA LEU A 166 -18.56 9.56 -10.26
C LEU A 166 -18.94 8.67 -9.06
N VAL A 167 -20.15 8.86 -8.48
CA VAL A 167 -20.68 7.94 -7.48
C VAL A 167 -20.83 6.54 -8.06
N ALA A 168 -21.44 6.43 -9.25
CA ALA A 168 -21.60 5.15 -9.93
C ALA A 168 -20.25 4.47 -10.20
N MET A 169 -19.25 5.24 -10.66
CA MET A 169 -17.88 4.74 -10.83
C MET A 169 -17.29 4.18 -9.52
N ARG A 170 -17.45 4.88 -8.38
CA ARG A 170 -16.98 4.41 -7.07
C ARG A 170 -17.66 3.11 -6.65
N LEU A 171 -18.97 3.00 -6.82
CA LEU A 171 -19.72 1.78 -6.49
C LEU A 171 -19.30 0.60 -7.39
N CYS A 172 -19.11 0.84 -8.68
CA CYS A 172 -18.57 -0.17 -9.60
C CYS A 172 -17.16 -0.60 -9.19
N ALA A 173 -16.28 0.35 -8.84
CA ALA A 173 -14.95 0.05 -8.35
C ALA A 173 -14.99 -0.78 -7.07
N PHE A 174 -15.88 -0.45 -6.12
CA PHE A 174 -16.07 -1.26 -4.90
C PHE A 174 -16.47 -2.70 -5.22
N ALA A 175 -17.47 -2.89 -6.10
CA ALA A 175 -17.93 -4.21 -6.50
C ALA A 175 -16.83 -5.03 -7.20
N VAL A 176 -16.15 -4.43 -8.18
CA VAL A 176 -15.05 -5.08 -8.93
C VAL A 176 -13.86 -5.38 -8.01
N GLY A 177 -13.50 -4.45 -7.12
CA GLY A 177 -12.44 -4.62 -6.14
C GLY A 177 -12.74 -5.75 -5.14
N GLY A 178 -14.00 -5.90 -4.73
CA GLY A 178 -14.47 -7.01 -3.90
C GLY A 178 -14.40 -8.36 -4.61
N LEU A 179 -14.80 -8.43 -5.88
CA LEU A 179 -14.65 -9.64 -6.70
C LEU A 179 -13.17 -10.04 -6.88
N ALA A 180 -12.31 -9.06 -7.14
CA ALA A 180 -10.87 -9.28 -7.24
C ALA A 180 -10.27 -9.81 -5.93
N LEU A 181 -10.68 -9.21 -4.79
CA LEU A 181 -10.24 -9.65 -3.46
C LEU A 181 -10.70 -11.09 -3.16
N TYR A 182 -11.95 -11.42 -3.47
CA TYR A 182 -12.49 -12.77 -3.32
C TYR A 182 -11.66 -13.78 -4.12
N ARG A 183 -11.29 -13.45 -5.36
CA ARG A 183 -10.43 -14.30 -6.20
C ARG A 183 -9.05 -14.51 -5.58
N ILE A 184 -8.37 -13.44 -5.16
CA ILE A 184 -7.06 -13.53 -4.49
C ILE A 184 -7.14 -14.43 -3.25
N TRP A 185 -8.20 -14.26 -2.46
CA TRP A 185 -8.44 -15.07 -1.26
C TRP A 185 -8.71 -16.54 -1.61
N SER A 186 -9.52 -16.80 -2.64
CA SER A 186 -9.83 -18.14 -3.12
C SER A 186 -8.60 -18.85 -3.69
N GLU A 187 -7.70 -18.15 -4.39
CA GLU A 187 -6.45 -18.74 -4.89
C GLU A 187 -5.52 -19.13 -3.73
N LYS A 188 -5.47 -18.31 -2.68
CA LYS A 188 -4.65 -18.58 -1.51
C LYS A 188 -5.15 -19.76 -0.68
N ASN A 189 -6.47 -19.91 -0.53
CA ASN A 189 -7.07 -20.91 0.34
C ASN A 189 -7.60 -22.16 -0.39
N GLY A 190 -7.84 -22.04 -1.69
CA GLY A 190 -8.43 -23.07 -2.54
C GLY A 190 -7.41 -23.88 -3.34
N GLY A 191 -6.10 -23.73 -3.09
CA GLY A 191 -5.03 -24.55 -3.69
C GLY A 191 -5.00 -26.02 -3.24
N LEU A 192 -6.18 -26.60 -2.95
CA LEU A 192 -6.40 -27.99 -2.54
C LEU A 192 -7.37 -28.73 -3.49
N SER A 193 -7.54 -28.24 -4.72
CA SER A 193 -8.20 -29.00 -5.80
C SER A 193 -7.19 -29.53 -6.80
#